data_AF-A0A815XML1-F1
#
_entry.id   AF-A0A815XML1-F1
#
_cell.length_a   1.000
_cell.length_b   1.000
_cell.length_c   1.000
_cell.angle_alpha   90.00
_cell.angle_beta   90.00
_cell.angle_gamma   90.00
#
_symmetry.space_group_name_H-M   'P 1'
#
loop_
_entity.id
_entity.type
_entity.pdbx_description
1 polymer ?
#
loop_
_entity_poly.entity_id
_entity_poly.type
_entity_poly.pdbx_seq_one_letter_code
_entity_poly.pdbx_strand_id
1 'polypeptide(L)'
;MEVEGGEKYRTEHAEAGKPVWESLAEFSTNQILPIIKIQLFMENPGLLSLDDNKLGKLSLQIDPTFNKTNWWIDMIKSKYTSNEQLKVKLDVRMEKPQNLKMCGWCYAREKNVWKTWKRRYYALVQKNDN
;
A
#
# COMPACT_ATOMS: atom_id res chain seq x y z
N MET A 1 3.11 5.23 6.61
CA MET A 1 2.40 4.73 5.41
C MET A 1 2.79 5.62 4.25
N GLU A 2 3.10 5.05 3.09
CA GLU A 2 3.44 5.82 1.89
C GLU A 2 2.81 5.15 0.67
N VAL A 3 2.35 5.96 -0.29
CA VAL A 3 1.90 5.49 -1.60
C VAL A 3 3.00 5.78 -2.62
N GLU A 4 3.21 4.87 -3.57
CA GLU A 4 4.23 5.02 -4.61
C GLU A 4 4.15 6.37 -5.32
N GLY A 5 5.24 7.14 -5.23
CA GLY A 5 5.35 8.46 -5.86
C GLY A 5 4.51 9.57 -5.21
N GLY A 6 3.91 9.31 -4.05
CA GLY A 6 3.00 10.21 -3.37
C GLY A 6 3.42 10.55 -1.93
N GLU A 7 2.42 10.96 -1.15
CA GLU A 7 2.60 11.48 0.21
C GLU A 7 2.92 10.38 1.23
N LYS A 8 3.55 10.81 2.33
CA LYS A 8 3.85 9.96 3.48
C LYS A 8 3.01 10.40 4.66
N TYR A 9 2.39 9.43 5.32
CA TYR A 9 1.61 9.62 6.53
C TYR A 9 2.28 8.86 7.70
N ARG A 10 2.53 9.54 8.82
CA ARG A 10 2.98 8.92 10.07
C ARG A 10 1.81 8.92 11.05
N THR A 11 1.56 7.77 11.67
CA THR A 11 0.52 7.60 12.70
C THR A 11 1.03 8.11 14.05
N GLU A 12 0.12 8.26 15.01
CA GLU A 12 0.49 8.48 16.41
C GLU A 12 1.20 7.26 17.02
N HIS A 13 1.80 7.48 18.19
CA HIS A 13 2.45 6.44 18.97
C HIS A 13 1.39 5.52 19.58
N ALA A 14 1.71 4.22 19.67
CA ALA A 14 0.85 3.26 20.37
C ALA A 14 1.66 2.50 21.42
N GLU A 15 1.00 2.14 22.51
CA GLU A 15 1.62 1.42 23.62
C GLU A 15 1.99 -0.01 23.21
N ALA A 16 3.25 -0.41 23.46
CA ALA A 16 3.81 -1.66 22.97
C ALA A 16 3.09 -2.93 23.46
N GLY A 17 2.38 -2.86 24.60
CA GLY A 17 1.66 -4.01 25.16
C GLY A 17 0.32 -4.33 24.49
N LYS A 18 -0.34 -3.31 23.92
CA LYS A 18 -1.59 -3.43 23.17
C LYS A 18 -1.62 -2.35 22.08
N PRO A 19 -0.80 -2.51 21.03
CA PRO A 19 -0.68 -1.47 20.03
C PRO A 19 -1.99 -1.36 19.23
N VAL A 20 -2.69 -0.25 19.39
CA VAL A 20 -3.91 0.09 18.65
C VAL A 20 -3.69 1.44 17.99
N TRP A 21 -3.88 1.47 16.67
CA TRP A 21 -3.88 2.69 15.89
C TRP A 21 -5.27 2.85 15.29
N GLU A 22 -5.97 3.92 15.65
CA GLU A 22 -7.27 4.30 15.10
C GLU A 22 -7.14 5.43 14.07
N SER A 23 -5.98 5.49 13.40
CA SER A 23 -5.66 6.52 12.42
C SER A 23 -6.19 6.14 11.03
N LEU A 24 -6.85 7.09 10.37
CA LEU A 24 -7.22 7.00 8.96
C LEU A 24 -6.21 7.80 8.13
N ALA A 25 -5.70 7.18 7.06
CA ALA A 25 -4.82 7.83 6.09
C ALA A 25 -5.46 7.79 4.70
N GLU A 26 -5.70 8.96 4.13
CA GLU A 26 -6.25 9.10 2.79
C GLU A 26 -5.15 9.58 1.84
N PHE A 27 -5.08 8.98 0.66
CA PHE A 27 -4.06 9.31 -0.34
C PHE A 27 -4.72 9.44 -1.71
N SER A 28 -4.31 10.44 -2.47
CA SER A 28 -4.64 10.54 -3.89
C SER A 28 -3.50 9.95 -4.73
N THR A 29 -3.84 9.21 -5.79
CA THR A 29 -2.85 8.65 -6.71
C THR A 29 -3.39 8.61 -8.12
N ASN A 30 -2.51 8.88 -9.09
CA ASN A 30 -2.80 8.80 -10.52
C ASN A 30 -2.44 7.43 -11.11
N GLN A 31 -1.85 6.54 -10.31
CA GLN A 31 -1.50 5.19 -10.74
C GLN A 31 -2.72 4.27 -10.69
N ILE A 32 -2.91 3.44 -11.71
CA ILE A 32 -4.01 2.45 -11.78
C ILE A 32 -3.78 1.29 -10.81
N LEU A 33 -2.51 0.98 -10.52
CA LEU A 33 -2.09 -0.07 -9.58
C LEU A 33 -1.10 0.51 -8.56
N PRO A 34 -1.55 1.36 -7.62
CA PRO A 34 -0.66 1.96 -6.64
C PRO A 34 -0.09 0.89 -5.69
N ILE A 35 1.16 1.09 -5.28
CA ILE A 35 1.79 0.29 -4.23
C ILE A 35 1.77 1.09 -2.92
N ILE A 36 1.08 0.57 -1.92
CA ILE A 36 1.10 1.09 -0.56
C ILE A 36 2.17 0.38 0.24
N LYS A 37 3.06 1.15 0.87
CA LYS A 37 4.08 0.63 1.77
C LYS A 37 3.77 1.09 3.19
N ILE A 38 3.73 0.13 4.10
CA ILE A 38 3.50 0.35 5.52
C ILE A 38 4.76 -0.10 6.24
N GLN A 39 5.27 0.73 7.13
CA GLN A 39 6.49 0.45 7.88
C GLN A 39 6.17 0.67 9.34
N LEU A 40 6.53 -0.32 10.16
CA LEU A 40 6.33 -0.26 11.60
C LEU A 40 7.67 0.01 12.25
N PHE A 41 7.68 0.96 13.19
CA PHE A 41 8.85 1.39 13.93
C PHE A 41 8.58 1.26 15.43
N MET A 42 9.62 0.88 16.17
CA MET A 42 9.67 0.93 17.63
C MET A 42 10.53 2.11 18.02
N GLU A 43 9.96 3.02 18.79
CA GLU A 43 10.71 4.13 19.35
C GLU A 43 11.42 3.69 20.62
N ASN A 44 12.71 3.97 20.69
CA ASN A 44 13.49 3.75 21.90
C ASN A 44 13.47 5.04 22.73
N PRO A 45 13.07 5.00 24.02
CA PRO A 45 13.07 6.17 24.89
C PRO A 45 14.49 6.60 25.35
N GLY A 46 15.56 6.01 24.81
CA GLY A 46 16.92 6.31 25.20
C GLY A 46 17.42 7.62 24.58
N LEU A 47 17.94 8.54 25.41
CA LEU A 47 18.44 9.88 25.08
C LEU A 47 19.48 9.95 23.92
N LEU A 48 19.94 8.81 23.39
CA LEU A 48 21.02 8.67 22.40
C LEU A 48 20.65 7.80 21.18
N SER A 49 19.43 7.26 21.06
CA SER A 49 19.05 6.53 19.84
C SER A 49 18.59 7.51 18.77
N LEU A 50 19.49 7.84 17.86
CA LEU A 50 19.23 8.74 16.72
C LEU A 50 18.31 8.12 15.65
N ASP A 51 18.08 6.80 15.69
CA ASP A 51 17.30 6.07 14.69
C ASP A 51 16.21 5.19 15.32
N ASP A 52 14.99 5.34 14.80
CA ASP A 52 13.85 4.49 15.10
C ASP A 52 14.11 3.05 14.61
N ASN A 53 13.93 2.07 15.49
CA ASN A 53 14.14 0.67 15.13
C ASN A 53 12.98 0.17 14.28
N LYS A 54 13.23 -0.01 12.98
CA LYS A 54 12.23 -0.61 12.08
C LYS A 54 11.95 -2.05 12.48
N LEU A 55 10.69 -2.36 12.81
CA LEU A 55 10.23 -3.72 13.14
C LEU A 55 9.84 -4.52 11.89
N GLY A 56 9.19 -3.86 10.94
CA GLY A 56 8.68 -4.55 9.77
C GLY A 56 8.29 -3.62 8.63
N LYS A 57 8.13 -4.23 7.46
CA LYS A 57 7.62 -3.59 6.25
C LYS A 57 6.55 -4.45 5.63
N LEU A 58 5.51 -3.81 5.15
CA LEU A 58 4.49 -4.38 4.31
C LEU A 58 4.45 -3.58 3.01
N SER A 59 4.27 -4.26 1.88
CA SER A 59 4.07 -3.63 0.58
C SER A 59 2.90 -4.33 -0.11
N LEU A 60 1.85 -3.56 -0.37
CA LEU A 60 0.61 -4.04 -0.95
C LEU A 60 0.42 -3.33 -2.28
N GLN A 61 0.20 -4.11 -3.32
CA GLN A 61 -0.24 -3.58 -4.60
C GLN A 61 -1.76 -3.65 -4.64
N ILE A 62 -2.38 -2.49 -4.87
CA ILE A 62 -3.82 -2.31 -4.77
C ILE A 62 -4.38 -2.11 -6.17
N ASP A 63 -5.52 -2.73 -6.45
CA ASP A 63 -6.28 -2.51 -7.68
C ASP A 63 -7.50 -1.61 -7.44
N PRO A 64 -8.09 -1.01 -8.49
CA PRO A 64 -9.24 -0.13 -8.33
C PRO A 64 -10.46 -0.79 -7.67
N THR A 65 -10.54 -2.13 -7.65
CA THR A 65 -11.63 -2.87 -7.01
C THR A 65 -11.29 -3.35 -5.60
N PHE A 66 -10.09 -3.05 -5.12
CA PHE A 66 -9.60 -3.50 -3.83
C PHE A 66 -10.39 -2.87 -2.68
N ASN A 67 -11.10 -3.72 -1.95
CA ASN A 67 -11.80 -3.36 -0.72
C ASN A 67 -11.66 -4.51 0.27
N LYS A 68 -10.81 -4.32 1.29
CA LYS A 68 -10.58 -5.28 2.36
C LYS A 68 -10.72 -4.57 3.69
N THR A 69 -11.56 -5.14 4.55
CA THR A 69 -11.80 -4.67 5.91
C THR A 69 -11.42 -5.77 6.89
N ASN A 70 -10.96 -5.37 8.07
CA ASN A 70 -10.58 -6.23 9.18
C ASN A 70 -9.51 -7.27 8.82
N TRP A 71 -8.63 -6.94 7.87
CA TRP A 71 -7.75 -7.91 7.25
C TRP A 71 -6.41 -7.99 7.99
N TRP A 72 -6.07 -9.19 8.49
CA TRP A 72 -4.76 -9.47 9.08
C TRP A 72 -3.75 -9.83 8.01
N ILE A 73 -2.59 -9.17 8.07
CA ILE A 73 -1.51 -9.34 7.11
C ILE A 73 -0.19 -9.53 7.85
N ASP A 74 0.56 -10.55 7.43
CA ASP A 74 1.92 -10.78 7.91
C ASP A 74 2.86 -9.71 7.33
N MET A 75 3.63 -9.07 8.21
CA MET A 75 4.64 -8.11 7.79
C MET A 75 5.97 -8.81 7.55
N ILE A 76 6.74 -8.30 6.58
CA ILE A 76 8.12 -8.73 6.38
C ILE A 76 8.95 -8.15 7.53
N LYS A 77 9.47 -9.04 8.39
CA LYS A 77 10.25 -8.66 9.56
C LYS A 77 11.58 -8.02 9.18
N SER A 78 12.07 -7.12 10.02
CA SER A 78 13.46 -6.65 9.97
C SER A 78 14.38 -7.58 10.77
N LYS A 79 15.69 -7.34 10.69
CA LYS A 79 16.72 -8.09 11.43
C LYS A 79 16.62 -7.96 12.96
N TYR A 80 15.92 -6.95 13.45
CA TYR A 80 15.86 -6.60 14.88
C TYR A 80 14.59 -7.11 15.58
N THR A 81 13.65 -7.70 14.83
CA THR A 81 12.38 -8.19 15.38
C THR A 81 12.54 -9.62 15.88
N SER A 82 12.01 -9.88 17.09
CA SER A 82 12.00 -11.20 17.71
C SER A 82 11.33 -12.27 16.82
N ASN A 83 11.53 -13.55 17.16
CA ASN A 83 11.07 -14.67 16.34
C ASN A 83 9.53 -14.81 16.24
N GLU A 84 8.76 -13.95 16.91
CA GLU A 84 7.30 -13.93 16.92
C GLU A 84 6.70 -13.41 15.60
N GLN A 85 5.53 -13.93 15.21
CA GLN A 85 4.84 -13.53 13.98
C GLN A 85 4.35 -12.08 14.08
N LEU A 86 4.91 -11.18 13.27
CA LEU A 86 4.48 -9.78 13.20
C LEU A 86 3.31 -9.66 12.22
N LYS A 87 2.11 -9.40 12.74
CA LYS A 87 0.89 -9.18 11.94
C LYS A 87 0.32 -7.81 12.23
N VAL A 88 -0.27 -7.20 11.20
CA VAL A 88 -1.03 -5.95 11.33
C VAL A 88 -2.43 -6.16 10.82
N LYS A 89 -3.40 -5.52 11.49
CA LYS A 89 -4.80 -5.50 11.08
C LYS A 89 -5.07 -4.19 10.35
N LEU A 90 -5.60 -4.26 9.14
CA LEU A 90 -5.80 -3.08 8.29
C LEU A 90 -7.15 -3.11 7.60
N ASP A 91 -7.68 -1.90 7.43
CA ASP A 91 -8.82 -1.60 6.56
C ASP A 91 -8.28 -0.78 5.40
N VAL A 92 -8.41 -1.31 4.19
CA VAL A 92 -7.85 -0.72 2.99
C VAL A 92 -8.92 -0.72 1.90
N ARG A 93 -9.26 0.48 1.46
CA ARG A 93 -10.26 0.72 0.43
C ARG A 93 -9.69 1.63 -0.64
N MET A 94 -9.82 1.20 -1.88
CA MET A 94 -9.56 2.04 -3.05
C MET A 94 -10.88 2.62 -3.54
N GLU A 95 -10.94 3.95 -3.73
CA GLU A 95 -12.08 4.56 -4.40
C GLU A 95 -11.98 4.34 -5.91
N LYS A 96 -13.08 3.85 -6.50
CA LYS A 96 -13.15 3.60 -7.93
C LYS A 96 -13.30 4.92 -8.68
N PRO A 97 -12.58 5.13 -9.81
CA PRO A 97 -12.87 6.23 -10.72
C PRO A 97 -14.34 6.15 -11.17
N GLN A 98 -15.05 7.29 -11.17
CA GLN A 98 -16.51 7.35 -11.37
C GLN A 98 -17.00 6.62 -12.64
N ASN A 99 -16.21 6.61 -13.71
CA ASN A 99 -16.59 6.00 -14.98
C ASN A 99 -15.78 4.74 -15.33
N LEU A 100 -15.20 4.06 -14.35
CA LEU A 100 -14.48 2.81 -14.58
C LEU A 100 -15.45 1.69 -15.02
N LYS A 101 -15.27 1.18 -16.24
CA LYS A 101 -16.07 0.06 -16.78
C LYS A 101 -15.45 -1.29 -16.47
N MET A 102 -14.14 -1.41 -16.71
CA MET A 102 -13.41 -2.66 -16.54
C MET A 102 -11.97 -2.36 -16.17
N CYS A 103 -11.37 -3.23 -15.35
CA CYS A 103 -9.94 -3.19 -15.07
C CYS A 103 -9.38 -4.62 -15.03
N GLY A 104 -8.12 -4.79 -15.43
CA GLY A 104 -7.51 -6.11 -15.41
C GLY A 104 -6.18 -6.20 -16.15
N TRP A 105 -5.55 -7.36 -16.04
CA TRP A 105 -4.34 -7.68 -16.79
C TRP A 105 -4.71 -8.10 -18.21
N CYS A 106 -4.13 -7.44 -19.20
CA CYS A 106 -4.27 -7.80 -20.60
C CYS A 106 -2.89 -7.87 -21.27
N TYR A 107 -2.76 -8.72 -22.28
CA TYR A 107 -1.62 -8.68 -23.18
C TYR A 107 -1.89 -7.62 -24.23
N ALA A 108 -1.00 -6.64 -24.33
CA ALA A 108 -1.04 -5.64 -25.39
C ALA A 108 0.17 -5.83 -26.30
N ARG A 109 -0.04 -5.57 -27.59
CA ARG A 109 1.00 -5.64 -28.60
C ARG A 109 1.45 -4.23 -28.96
N GLU A 110 2.76 -4.00 -28.94
CA GLU A 110 3.31 -2.69 -29.30
C GLU A 110 3.13 -2.39 -30.79
N LYS A 111 2.75 -1.15 -31.11
CA LYS A 111 2.42 -0.72 -32.48
C LYS A 111 3.66 -0.53 -33.36
N ASN A 112 4.77 -0.05 -32.78
CA ASN A 112 5.86 0.54 -33.57
C ASN A 112 7.22 -0.19 -33.53
N VAL A 113 7.53 -1.05 -32.55
CA VAL A 113 8.81 -1.80 -32.55
C VAL A 113 8.66 -3.21 -31.95
N TRP A 114 9.33 -4.20 -32.54
CA TRP A 114 9.46 -5.61 -32.11
C TRP A 114 8.18 -6.46 -32.00
N LYS A 115 6.97 -5.87 -32.09
CA LYS A 115 5.66 -6.58 -32.11
C LYS A 115 5.52 -7.63 -30.99
N THR A 116 6.19 -7.42 -29.86
CA THR A 116 6.17 -8.34 -28.72
C THR A 116 4.88 -8.15 -27.92
N TRP A 117 4.33 -9.25 -27.42
CA TRP A 117 3.21 -9.22 -26.47
C TRP A 117 3.76 -8.90 -25.08
N LYS A 118 3.28 -7.81 -24.48
CA LYS A 118 3.61 -7.45 -23.10
C LYS A 118 2.36 -7.47 -22.25
N ARG A 119 2.44 -8.12 -21.08
CA ARG A 119 1.39 -8.09 -20.07
C ARG A 119 1.40 -6.73 -19.39
N ARG A 120 0.28 -6.01 -19.43
CA ARG A 120 0.09 -4.73 -18.74
C ARG A 120 -1.28 -4.71 -18.06
N TYR A 121 -1.42 -3.89 -17.02
CA TYR A 121 -2.72 -3.68 -16.38
C TYR A 121 -3.40 -2.47 -17.02
N TYR A 122 -4.67 -2.62 -17.37
CA TYR A 122 -5.46 -1.58 -17.98
C TYR A 122 -6.69 -1.28 -17.14
N ALA A 123 -7.09 0.00 -17.14
CA ALA A 123 -8.37 0.47 -16.65
C ALA A 123 -9.09 1.16 -17.82
N LEU A 124 -10.26 0.65 -18.17
CA LEU A 124 -11.13 1.22 -19.19
C LEU A 124 -12.09 2.18 -18.50
N VAL A 125 -11.92 3.47 -18.77
CA VAL A 125 -12.77 4.54 -18.23
C VAL A 125 -13.59 5.12 -19.36
N GLN A 126 -14.91 5.22 -19.18
CA GLN A 126 -15.78 5.90 -20.12
C GLN A 126 -15.63 7.42 -19.94
N LYS A 127 -15.32 8.13 -21.03
CA LYS A 127 -15.43 9.59 -21.04
C LYS A 127 -16.86 9.92 -21.49
N ASN A 128 -17.58 10.69 -20.68
CA ASN A 128 -18.81 11.31 -21.15
C ASN A 128 -18.37 12.57 -21.89
N ASP A 129 -18.48 12.57 -23.22
CA ASP A 129 -18.32 13.80 -24.00
C ASP A 129 -19.60 14.63 -23.78
N ASN A 130 -19.49 15.68 -22.96
CA ASN A 130 -20.40 16.82 -22.98
C ASN A 130 -19.82 17.89 -23.92
#